data_AF-S4NL18-F1
#
_entry.id   AF-S4NL18-F1
#
_cell.length_a   1.000
_cell.length_b   1.000
_cell.length_c   1.000
_cell.angle_alpha   90.00
_cell.angle_beta   90.00
_cell.angle_gamma   90.00
#
_symmetry.space_group_name_H-M   'P 1'
#
loop_
_entity.id
_entity.type
_entity.pdbx_description
1 polymer ?
#
loop_
_entity_poly.entity_id
_entity_poly.type
_entity_poly.pdbx_seq_one_letter_code
_entity_poly.pdbx_strand_id
1 'polypeptide(L)' 'MFHENMFITANVSSWLFDGIQDPVLDITKRFPDFPINIPFDRFGWFYERNNSREFDGIFLMNTGASDFSQLG' A
#
# COMPACT_ATOMS: atom_id res chain seq x y z
N MET A 1 -16.33 -6.53 19.46
CA MET A 1 -15.07 -7.05 18.89
C MET A 1 -15.04 -6.66 17.43
N PHE A 2 -13.92 -6.16 16.91
CA PHE A 2 -13.85 -5.67 15.51
C PHE A 2 -13.88 -6.82 14.49
N HIS A 3 -13.37 -8.00 14.86
CA HIS A 3 -13.50 -9.24 14.10
C HIS A 3 -13.98 -10.38 15.01
N GLU A 4 -14.85 -11.24 14.49
CA GLU A 4 -15.32 -12.46 15.16
C GLU A 4 -14.43 -13.68 14.85
N ASN A 5 -13.70 -13.64 13.73
CA ASN A 5 -12.84 -14.71 13.25
C ASN A 5 -11.42 -14.19 12.98
N MET A 6 -10.42 -15.07 13.12
CA MET A 6 -9.02 -14.76 12.81
C MET A 6 -8.74 -14.78 11.29
N PHE A 7 -9.57 -15.49 10.53
CA PHE A 7 -9.39 -15.68 9.09
C PHE A 7 -10.49 -14.95 8.31
N ILE A 8 -10.10 -14.36 7.19
CA ILE A 8 -10.99 -13.67 6.27
C ILE A 8 -10.86 -14.32 4.89
N THR A 9 -11.99 -14.53 4.22
CA THR A 9 -12.03 -14.98 2.82
C THR A 9 -12.47 -13.80 1.96
N ALA A 10 -11.70 -13.49 0.92
CA ALA A 10 -12.00 -12.43 -0.03
C ALA A 10 -11.45 -12.81 -1.41
N ASN A 11 -11.86 -12.06 -2.43
CA ASN A 11 -11.34 -12.23 -3.78
C ASN A 11 -9.84 -11.97 -3.83
N VAL A 12 -9.16 -12.65 -4.74
CA VAL A 12 -7.73 -12.43 -5.01
C VAL A 12 -7.46 -10.97 -5.37
N SER A 13 -8.36 -10.32 -6.13
CA SER A 13 -8.23 -8.91 -6.48
C SER A 13 -8.26 -7.98 -5.26
N SER A 14 -9.09 -8.28 -4.26
CA SER A 14 -9.16 -7.51 -3.01
C SER A 14 -7.89 -7.67 -2.18
N TRP A 15 -7.33 -8.89 -2.09
CA TRP A 15 -6.05 -9.12 -1.41
C TRP A 15 -4.89 -8.42 -2.10
N LEU A 16 -4.89 -8.34 -3.43
CA LEU A 16 -3.78 -7.81 -4.19
C LEU A 16 -3.88 -6.30 -4.44
N PHE A 17 -4.99 -5.81 -4.99
CA PHE A 17 -5.05 -4.46 -5.59
C PHE A 17 -6.22 -3.61 -5.11
N ASP A 18 -7.42 -4.16 -4.96
CA ASP A 18 -8.62 -3.35 -4.64
C ASP A 18 -8.67 -2.94 -3.16
N GLY A 19 -8.02 -3.72 -2.30
CA GLY A 19 -8.03 -3.56 -0.86
C GLY A 19 -9.28 -4.13 -0.17
N ILE A 20 -9.11 -4.53 1.07
CA ILE A 20 -10.13 -5.06 1.98
C ILE A 20 -10.43 -3.97 3.01
N GLN A 21 -11.70 -3.63 3.17
CA GLN A 21 -12.13 -2.71 4.20
C GLN A 21 -12.14 -3.42 5.55
N ASP A 22 -11.46 -2.82 6.53
CA ASP A 22 -11.28 -3.40 7.85
C ASP A 22 -11.69 -2.39 8.93
N PRO A 23 -12.66 -2.71 9.80
CA PRO A 23 -13.12 -1.82 10.87
C PRO A 23 -12.03 -1.36 11.86
N VAL A 24 -10.92 -2.09 11.96
CA VAL A 24 -9.76 -1.74 12.79
C VAL A 24 -9.01 -0.56 12.20
N LEU A 25 -8.92 -0.44 10.88
CA LEU A 25 -8.27 0.70 10.22
C LEU A 25 -9.05 2.01 10.45
N ASP A 26 -10.37 1.92 10.66
CA ASP A 26 -11.24 3.06 10.93
C ASP A 26 -11.24 3.51 12.41
N ILE A 27 -10.50 2.84 13.30
CA ILE A 27 -10.45 3.20 14.73
C ILE A 27 -9.89 4.61 14.94
N THR A 28 -8.87 4.99 14.18
CA THR A 28 -8.23 6.32 14.28
C THR A 28 -9.23 7.45 14.03
N LYS A 29 -10.23 7.23 13.17
CA LYS A 29 -11.28 8.20 12.86
C LYS A 29 -12.26 8.42 14.02
N ARG A 30 -12.35 7.48 14.97
CA ARG A 30 -13.28 7.53 16.11
C ARG A 30 -12.69 8.19 17.35
N PHE A 31 -11.36 8.30 17.42
CA PHE A 31 -10.65 8.85 18.58
C PHE A 31 -9.79 10.04 18.13
N PRO A 32 -10.19 11.28 18.45
CA PRO A 32 -9.48 12.50 17.99
C PRO A 32 -8.00 12.54 18.40
N ASP A 33 -7.68 12.00 19.58
CA ASP A 33 -6.33 11.99 20.15
C ASP A 33 -5.60 10.64 19.93
N PHE A 34 -5.97 9.88 18.89
CA PHE A 34 -5.31 8.61 18.62
C PHE A 34 -3.84 8.87 18.21
N PRO A 35 -2.86 8.27 18.90
CA PRO A 35 -1.44 8.62 18.74
C PRO A 35 -0.82 8.13 17.42
N ILE A 36 -1.56 7.39 16.61
CA ILE A 36 -1.09 6.77 15.37
C ILE A 36 -1.93 7.28 14.21
N ASN A 37 -1.28 7.88 13.21
CA ASN A 37 -1.92 8.17 11.93
C ASN A 37 -1.75 6.96 11.00
N ILE A 38 -2.84 6.29 10.64
CA ILE A 38 -2.82 5.21 9.64
C ILE A 38 -2.98 5.85 8.26
N PRO A 39 -1.99 5.74 7.36
CA PRO A 39 -2.00 6.46 6.10
C PRO A 39 -2.88 5.83 5.01
N PHE A 40 -3.50 4.68 5.28
CA PHE A 40 -4.32 3.92 4.33
C PHE A 40 -5.71 3.64 4.89
N ASP A 41 -6.71 3.53 4.02
CA ASP A 41 -8.10 3.25 4.39
C ASP A 41 -8.49 1.78 4.22
N ARG A 42 -7.68 0.99 3.51
CA ARG A 42 -7.89 -0.43 3.21
C ARG A 42 -6.59 -1.20 3.33
N PHE A 43 -6.72 -2.52 3.50
CA PHE A 43 -5.58 -3.44 3.44
C PHE A 43 -5.55 -4.18 2.10
N GLY A 44 -4.42 -4.13 1.39
CA GLY A 44 -4.11 -5.01 0.28
C GLY A 44 -2.61 -4.97 0.00
N TRP A 45 -2.03 -6.08 -0.47
CA TRP A 45 -0.57 -6.21 -0.59
C TRP A 45 0.05 -5.20 -1.56
N PHE A 46 -0.68 -4.89 -2.63
CA PHE A 46 -0.33 -3.92 -3.66
C PHE A 46 -1.41 -2.82 -3.79
N TYR A 47 -2.16 -2.57 -2.71
CA TYR A 47 -3.14 -1.48 -2.67
C TYR A 47 -2.44 -0.14 -3.01
N GLU A 48 -3.09 0.66 -3.84
CA GLU A 48 -2.60 1.94 -4.39
C GLU A 48 -1.31 1.89 -5.25
N ARG A 49 -0.69 0.71 -5.45
CA ARG A 49 0.54 0.62 -6.25
C ARG A 49 0.30 0.78 -7.74
N ASN A 50 -0.88 0.40 -8.22
CA ASN A 50 -1.17 0.42 -9.65
C ASN A 50 -1.17 1.87 -10.18
N ASN A 51 -0.33 2.15 -11.19
CA ASN A 51 -0.07 3.50 -11.71
C ASN A 51 0.50 4.51 -10.70
N SER A 52 1.03 4.03 -9.57
CA SER A 52 1.74 4.90 -8.65
C SER A 52 3.08 5.35 -9.27
N ARG A 53 3.47 6.59 -8.97
CA ARG A 53 4.77 7.14 -9.40
C ARG A 53 5.86 6.97 -8.36
N GLU A 54 5.46 6.92 -7.09
CA GLU A 54 6.38 7.06 -5.95
C GLU A 54 6.60 5.75 -5.20
N PHE A 55 5.79 4.72 -5.47
CA PHE A 55 5.80 3.50 -4.68
C PHE A 55 7.14 2.74 -4.79
N ASP A 56 7.71 2.68 -5.99
CA ASP A 56 9.00 2.03 -6.23
C ASP A 56 10.19 2.94 -5.88
N GLY A 57 9.92 4.19 -5.50
CA GLY A 57 10.92 5.18 -5.13
C GLY A 57 11.59 5.87 -6.33
N ILE A 58 12.70 6.56 -6.04
CA ILE A 58 13.47 7.31 -7.04
C ILE A 58 14.65 6.47 -7.48
N PHE A 59 14.74 6.24 -8.79
CA PHE A 59 15.88 5.58 -9.42
C PHE A 59 16.79 6.62 -10.07
N LEU A 60 18.06 6.59 -9.70
CA LEU A 60 19.11 7.30 -10.44
C LEU A 60 19.68 6.32 -11.48
N MET A 61 19.37 6.56 -12.75
CA MET A 61 19.81 5.70 -13.86
C MET A 61 20.92 6.38 -14.66
N ASN A 62 21.88 5.59 -15.11
CA ASN A 62 22.99 6.05 -15.93
C ASN A 62 22.53 6.15 -17.40
N THR A 63 22.75 7.32 -18.00
CA THR A 63 22.30 7.62 -19.37
C THR A 63 23.14 6.95 -20.44
N GLY A 64 24.31 6.40 -20.11
CA GLY A 64 25.25 5.81 -21.07
C GLY A 64 25.93 6.83 -21.98
N ALA A 65 25.79 8.14 -21.71
CA ALA A 65 26.34 9.20 -22.58
C ALA A 65 27.88 9.18 -22.66
N SER A 66 28.54 8.69 -21.61
CA SER A 66 30.01 8.56 -21.56
C SER A 66 30.50 7.15 -21.90
N ASP A 67 29.75 6.12 -21.54
CA ASP A 67 30.04 4.71 -21.84
C ASP A 67 28.71 3.95 -21.97
N PHE A 68 28.44 3.44 -23.18
CA PHE A 68 27.20 2.74 -23.49
C PHE A 68 27.06 1.41 -22.72
N SER A 69 28.16 0.80 -22.25
CA SER A 69 28.11 -0.42 -21.44
C SER A 69 27.46 -0.22 -20.07
N GLN A 70 27.34 1.04 -19.63
CA GLN A 70 26.77 1.44 -18.35
C GLN A 70 25.33 1.95 -18.47
N LEU A 71 24.67 1.83 -19.63
CA LEU A 71 23.29 2.28 -19.80
C LEU A 71 22.32 1.51 -18.88
N GLY A 72 21.47 2.25 -18.16
CA GLY A 72 20.41 1.73 -17.30
C GLY A 72 20.66 1.98 -15.82
#